data_AF-A0A3C0IF14-F1
#
_entry.id   AF-A0A3C0IF14-F1
#
_cell.length_a   1.000
_cell.length_b   1.000
_cell.length_c   1.000
_cell.angle_alpha   90.00
_cell.angle_beta   90.00
_cell.angle_gamma   90.00
#
_symmetry.space_group_name_H-M   'P 1'
#
loop_
_entity.id
_entity.type
_entity.pdbx_description
1 polymer ?
#
loop_
_entity_poly.entity_id
_entity_poly.type
_entity_poly.pdbx_seq_one_letter_code
_entity_poly.pdbx_strand_id
1 'polypeptide(L)'
;MNSKQHTIQKTVEVSGVGLHTGVPVTMKFLPAKAHHGIKFQRMDLPHQPIIDADVVNVVDVSRGTTIEQSGGRVNTVEHTLAALVGLQIDN
;
A
#
# COMPACT_ATOMS: atom_id res chain seq x y z
N MET A 1 9.72 8.55 18.91
CA MET A 1 8.58 8.65 17.97
C MET A 1 8.28 10.11 17.75
N ASN A 2 8.12 10.54 16.50
CA ASN A 2 7.88 11.94 16.17
C ASN A 2 6.47 12.35 16.63
N SER A 3 6.29 13.60 17.07
CA SER A 3 5.03 14.07 17.65
C SER A 3 3.96 14.40 16.59
N LYS A 4 4.35 14.47 15.32
CA LYS A 4 3.49 14.81 14.20
C LYS A 4 3.52 13.68 13.18
N GLN A 5 2.37 13.43 12.56
CA GLN A 5 2.27 12.53 11.43
C GLN A 5 2.92 13.14 10.19
N HIS A 6 3.52 12.30 9.34
CA HIS A 6 4.07 12.70 8.05
C HIS A 6 3.36 12.05 6.87
N THR A 7 3.30 12.83 5.79
CA THR A 7 2.96 12.37 4.45
C THR A 7 4.00 12.86 3.46
N ILE A 8 3.99 12.31 2.25
CA ILE A 8 4.84 12.78 1.17
C ILE A 8 4.40 14.18 0.70
N GLN A 9 5.36 15.02 0.29
CA GLN A 9 5.06 16.38 -0.15
C GLN A 9 4.37 16.44 -1.52
N LYS A 10 4.66 15.47 -2.38
CA LYS A 10 4.14 15.39 -3.75
C LYS A 10 4.00 13.93 -4.15
N THR A 11 3.15 13.71 -5.15
CA THR A 11 2.99 12.42 -5.81
C THR A 11 4.30 11.88 -6.35
N VAL A 12 4.54 10.58 -6.17
CA VAL A 12 5.66 9.83 -6.75
C VAL A 12 5.13 8.55 -7.39
N GLU A 13 5.76 8.12 -8.48
CA GLU A 13 5.36 6.94 -9.23
C GLU A 13 6.55 6.00 -9.43
N VAL A 14 6.31 4.70 -9.33
CA VAL A 14 7.28 3.64 -9.60
C VAL A 14 6.60 2.54 -10.42
N SER A 15 7.19 2.19 -11.55
CA SER A 15 6.74 1.07 -12.38
C SER A 15 7.70 -0.11 -12.27
N GLY A 16 7.16 -1.32 -12.36
CA GLY A 16 7.91 -2.56 -12.27
C GLY A 16 7.06 -3.77 -12.57
N VAL A 17 7.48 -4.93 -12.05
CA VAL A 17 6.80 -6.20 -12.25
C VAL A 17 6.55 -6.85 -10.90
N GLY A 18 5.36 -7.43 -10.70
CA GLY A 18 5.05 -8.18 -9.48
C GLY A 18 5.92 -9.43 -9.35
N LEU A 19 6.62 -9.57 -8.22
CA LEU A 19 7.61 -10.64 -7.99
C LEU A 19 7.06 -12.06 -8.22
N HIS A 20 5.81 -12.32 -7.83
CA HIS A 20 5.21 -13.65 -7.91
C HIS A 20 4.20 -13.81 -9.04
N THR A 21 3.73 -12.72 -9.63
CA THR A 21 2.72 -12.75 -10.69
C THR A 21 3.31 -12.53 -12.08
N GLY A 22 4.47 -11.88 -12.18
CA GLY A 22 5.05 -11.46 -13.47
C GLY A 22 4.26 -10.34 -14.17
N VAL A 23 3.25 -9.76 -13.50
CA VAL A 23 2.38 -8.75 -14.10
C VAL A 23 3.02 -7.36 -13.99
N PRO A 24 3.11 -6.59 -15.09
CA PRO A 24 3.53 -5.20 -15.04
C PRO A 24 2.60 -4.37 -14.16
N VAL A 25 3.17 -3.56 -13.27
CA VAL A 25 2.43 -2.74 -12.33
C VAL A 25 3.05 -1.36 -12.24
N THR A 26 2.21 -0.36 -12.05
CA THR A 26 2.61 1.01 -11.72
C THR A 26 1.98 1.37 -10.38
N MET A 27 2.82 1.71 -9.40
CA MET A 27 2.39 2.15 -8.08
C MET A 27 2.57 3.67 -7.98
N LYS A 28 1.50 4.35 -7.58
CA LYS A 28 1.48 5.80 -7.36
C LYS A 28 1.25 6.09 -5.89
N PHE A 29 2.20 6.77 -5.27
CA PHE A 29 2.11 7.25 -3.90
C PHE A 29 1.54 8.67 -3.93
N LEU A 30 0.54 8.94 -3.09
CA LEU A 30 -0.17 10.22 -3.01
C LEU A 30 -0.06 10.79 -1.60
N PRO A 31 0.04 12.13 -1.44
CA PRO A 31 -0.12 12.76 -0.14
C PRO A 31 -1.51 12.45 0.43
N ALA A 32 -1.59 12.17 1.74
CA ALA A 32 -2.86 11.96 2.43
C ALA A 32 -2.98 12.82 3.69
N LYS A 33 -4.22 13.01 4.14
CA LYS A 33 -4.52 13.80 5.34
C LYS A 33 -4.08 13.04 6.60
N ALA A 34 -3.92 13.79 7.69
CA ALA A 34 -3.69 13.18 9.00
C ALA A 34 -4.80 12.16 9.34
N HIS A 35 -4.41 11.08 10.02
CA HIS A 35 -5.23 9.93 10.42
C HIS A 35 -5.78 9.11 9.24
N HIS A 36 -5.28 9.32 8.03
CA HIS A 36 -5.63 8.48 6.89
C HIS A 36 -5.04 7.07 7.00
N GLY A 37 -3.85 6.95 7.59
CA GLY A 37 -3.07 5.71 7.57
C GLY A 37 -2.57 5.35 6.17
N ILE A 38 -1.92 4.20 6.04
CA ILE A 38 -1.49 3.67 4.75
C ILE A 38 -2.61 2.85 4.14
N LYS A 39 -2.97 3.16 2.89
CA LYS A 39 -4.00 2.44 2.13
C LYS A 39 -3.51 2.14 0.72
N PHE A 40 -3.92 0.99 0.21
CA PHE A 40 -3.72 0.61 -1.19
C PHE A 40 -5.04 0.76 -1.94
N GLN A 41 -4.97 1.16 -3.21
CA GLN A 41 -6.14 1.24 -4.07
C GLN A 41 -5.90 0.49 -5.38
N ARG A 42 -6.80 -0.44 -5.72
CA ARG A 42 -6.76 -1.19 -6.98
C ARG A 42 -7.48 -0.41 -8.08
N MET A 43 -6.76 0.52 -8.71
CA MET A 43 -7.29 1.41 -9.75
C MET A 43 -7.76 0.69 -11.03
N ASP A 44 -7.28 -0.53 -11.24
CA ASP A 44 -7.57 -1.39 -12.39
C ASP A 44 -8.89 -2.16 -12.26
N LEU A 45 -9.50 -2.20 -11.07
CA LEU A 45 -10.75 -2.91 -10.81
C LEU A 45 -11.98 -1.99 -10.87
N PRO A 46 -13.17 -2.53 -11.21
CA PRO A 46 -14.43 -1.80 -11.04
C PRO A 46 -14.57 -1.28 -9.61
N HIS A 47 -15.12 -0.07 -9.46
CA HIS A 47 -15.29 0.62 -8.17
C HIS A 47 -13.99 0.96 -7.41
N GLN A 48 -12.82 0.62 -7.97
CA GLN A 48 -11.49 0.99 -7.46
C GLN A 48 -11.35 0.80 -5.95
N PRO A 49 -11.49 -0.44 -5.45
CA PRO A 49 -11.57 -0.72 -4.03
C PRO A 49 -10.30 -0.27 -3.31
N ILE A 50 -10.51 0.23 -2.09
CA ILE A 50 -9.47 0.66 -1.16
C ILE A 50 -9.29 -0.43 -0.10
N ILE A 51 -8.04 -0.77 0.17
CA ILE A 51 -7.61 -1.75 1.16
C ILE A 51 -6.75 -1.05 2.20
N ASP A 52 -7.21 -1.02 3.44
CA ASP A 52 -6.47 -0.50 4.57
C ASP A 52 -5.29 -1.45 4.88
N ALA A 53 -4.09 -0.89 5.08
CA ALA A 53 -2.92 -1.67 5.51
C ALA A 53 -3.01 -2.01 7.00
N ASP A 54 -3.99 -2.85 7.34
CA ASP A 54 -4.30 -3.32 8.69
C ASP A 54 -4.12 -4.84 8.77
N VAL A 55 -3.70 -5.32 9.95
CA VAL A 55 -3.52 -6.75 10.22
C VAL A 55 -4.81 -7.55 10.05
N VAL A 56 -5.97 -6.94 10.31
CA VAL A 56 -7.27 -7.61 10.14
C VAL A 56 -7.57 -7.97 8.68
N ASN A 57 -6.92 -7.29 7.73
CA ASN A 57 -7.09 -7.52 6.30
C ASN A 57 -6.07 -8.52 5.73
N VAL A 58 -5.15 -9.06 6.54
CA VAL A 58 -4.15 -10.04 6.08
C VAL A 58 -4.84 -11.38 5.81
N VAL A 59 -4.72 -11.87 4.57
CA VAL A 59 -5.36 -13.11 4.11
C VAL A 59 -4.38 -14.22 3.70
N ASP A 60 -3.11 -13.88 3.46
CA ASP A 60 -2.06 -14.86 3.13
C ASP A 60 -0.67 -14.33 3.52
N VAL A 61 0.20 -15.24 3.96
CA VAL A 61 1.59 -15.01 4.38
C VAL A 61 2.57 -16.02 3.75
N SER A 62 2.10 -16.90 2.86
CA SER A 62 2.89 -18.01 2.29
C SER A 62 4.04 -17.54 1.37
N ARG A 63 3.87 -16.40 0.71
CA ARG A 63 4.80 -15.82 -0.27
C ARG A 63 4.85 -14.29 -0.18
N GLY A 64 5.05 -13.80 1.04
CA GLY A 64 4.88 -12.40 1.38
C GLY A 64 3.50 -12.11 1.96
N THR A 65 3.30 -10.88 2.40
CA THR A 65 2.06 -10.42 3.03
C THR A 65 1.06 -10.01 1.97
N THR A 66 -0.11 -10.63 1.98
CA THR A 66 -1.24 -10.29 1.12
C THR A 66 -2.39 -9.76 1.95
N ILE A 67 -2.93 -8.62 1.54
CA ILE A 67 -4.10 -7.99 2.16
C ILE A 67 -5.28 -7.97 1.19
N GLU A 68 -6.49 -8.12 1.73
CA GLU A 68 -7.74 -8.08 0.98
C GLU A 68 -8.83 -7.33 1.74
N GLN A 69 -9.54 -6.45 1.05
CA GLN A 69 -10.71 -5.74 1.57
C GLN A 69 -11.59 -5.28 0.41
N SER A 70 -12.90 -5.24 0.61
CA SER A 70 -13.86 -4.68 -0.37
C SER A 70 -13.71 -5.27 -1.79
N GLY A 71 -13.34 -6.55 -1.91
CA GLY A 71 -13.13 -7.24 -3.19
C GLY A 71 -11.81 -6.92 -3.90
N GLY A 72 -10.95 -6.09 -3.33
CA GLY A 72 -9.60 -5.83 -3.83
C GLY A 72 -8.55 -6.60 -3.05
N ARG A 73 -7.58 -7.20 -3.76
CA ARG A 73 -6.43 -7.91 -3.17
C ARG A 73 -5.11 -7.29 -3.62
N VAL A 74 -4.16 -7.16 -2.69
CA VAL A 74 -2.80 -6.66 -2.96
C VAL A 74 -1.78 -7.61 -2.35
N ASN A 75 -0.87 -8.11 -3.17
CA ASN A 75 0.15 -9.08 -2.78
C ASN A 75 1.48 -8.37 -2.49
N THR A 76 2.31 -8.98 -1.63
CA THR A 76 3.70 -8.57 -1.40
C THR A 76 3.81 -7.11 -0.93
N VAL A 77 2.99 -6.70 0.05
CA VAL A 77 2.97 -5.32 0.56
C VAL A 77 4.12 -5.00 1.51
N GLU A 78 4.79 -6.02 2.06
CA GLU A 78 5.71 -5.91 3.19
C GLU A 78 6.92 -5.01 2.95
N HIS A 79 7.54 -5.03 1.77
CA HIS A 79 8.70 -4.20 1.48
C HIS A 79 8.33 -2.72 1.32
N THR A 80 7.19 -2.45 0.68
CA THR A 80 6.66 -1.08 0.57
C THR A 80 6.33 -0.55 1.96
N LEU A 81 5.62 -1.31 2.78
CA LEU A 81 5.29 -0.91 4.15
C LEU A 81 6.55 -0.71 5.01
N ALA A 82 7.55 -1.60 4.90
CA ALA A 82 8.82 -1.45 5.61
C ALA A 82 9.56 -0.16 5.22
N ALA A 83 9.57 0.19 3.93
CA ALA A 83 10.18 1.43 3.47
C ALA A 83 9.45 2.67 3.99
N LEU A 84 8.11 2.67 3.95
CA LEU A 84 7.30 3.78 4.48
C LEU A 84 7.53 3.98 5.98
N VAL A 85 7.56 2.89 6.76
CA VAL A 85 7.86 2.91 8.19
C VAL A 85 9.29 3.39 8.44
N GLY A 86 10.27 2.90 7.69
CA GLY A 86 11.66 3.33 7.80
C GLY A 86 11.87 4.82 7.51
N LEU A 87 11.04 5.40 6.64
CA LEU A 87 10.99 6.83 6.33
C LEU A 87 10.05 7.64 7.24
N GLN A 88 9.39 6.99 8.21
CA GLN A 88 8.43 7.60 9.13
C GLN A 88 7.24 8.27 8.42
N ILE A 89 6.73 7.65 7.35
CA ILE A 89 5.51 8.06 6.66
C ILE A 89 4.31 7.40 7.33
N ASP A 90 3.38 8.21 7.82
CA ASP A 90 2.19 7.77 8.57
C ASP A 90 0.93 7.71 7.69
N ASN A 91 0.85 8.58 6.67
CA ASN A 91 -0.32 8.72 5.81
C ASN A 91 0.03 9.06 4.36
#